data_AF-A0A354GP49-F1
#
_entry.id   AF-A0A354GP49-F1
#
_cell.length_a   1.000
_cell.length_b   1.000
_cell.length_c   1.000
_cell.angle_alpha   90.00
_cell.angle_beta   90.00
_cell.angle_gamma   90.00
#
_symmetry.space_group_name_H-M   'P 1'
#
loop_
_entity.id
_entity.type
_entity.pdbx_description
1 polymer ?
#
loop_
_entity_poly.entity_id
_entity_poly.type
_entity_poly.pdbx_seq_one_letter_code
_entity_poly.pdbx_strand_id
1 'polypeptide(L)'
;MNLDALDMPDEPTQLAVWLEQKLAAPDLTALTDELSAFRKPSRGEAPELRELLGEWQELVMSDGLKQAPPEVVRRLLLWPERLLDLQELVYQGGGRYWDRVLGLASDPAEIVRDSRQRLSAVLLPAARPTTPKEQAPTVLPMRRLSSRRRLGWAMGLVAAAAALIAVLVSRYFQPAPIQPMPAEVAWGWNKPGVLASADSAPAYLNQLAKAADEWFDAKPKDAAAVAKRLTEFRRGCTALLLAERRPLSEEDDKWLMEKCRQWASKIDQELAEVEAGQVEKGRDDADETVHRLAAALRKRAEERDRT
;
A
#
# COMPACT_ATOMS: atom_id res chain seq x y z
N MET A 1 -7.09 -6.58 28.51
CA MET A 1 -5.80 -6.38 27.82
C MET A 1 -5.75 -7.38 26.69
N ASN A 2 -5.80 -6.89 25.45
CA ASN A 2 -5.38 -7.69 24.30
C ASN A 2 -3.87 -7.48 24.17
N LEU A 3 -3.10 -8.54 23.96
CA LEU A 3 -1.65 -8.43 23.75
C LEU A 3 -1.40 -8.54 22.26
N ASP A 4 -1.24 -7.40 21.60
CA ASP A 4 -1.07 -7.33 20.15
C ASP A 4 0.18 -8.10 19.68
N ALA A 5 1.22 -8.17 20.50
CA ALA A 5 2.42 -8.94 20.20
C ALA A 5 2.18 -10.46 20.06
N LEU A 6 1.09 -11.00 20.63
CA LEU A 6 0.74 -12.42 20.50
C LEU A 6 0.12 -12.76 19.14
N ASP A 7 -0.44 -11.76 18.45
CA ASP A 7 -1.02 -11.91 17.12
C ASP A 7 0.01 -11.66 16.00
N MET A 8 1.30 -11.55 16.36
CA MET A 8 2.40 -11.33 15.43
C MET A 8 2.62 -12.58 14.55
N PRO A 9 2.57 -12.45 13.22
CA PRO A 9 2.77 -13.60 12.33
C PRO A 9 4.26 -13.99 12.23
N ASP A 10 4.54 -15.29 12.13
CA ASP A 10 5.90 -15.82 11.96
C ASP A 10 6.45 -15.62 10.53
N GLU A 11 5.55 -15.55 9.54
CA GLU A 11 5.91 -15.47 8.13
C GLU A 11 6.42 -14.05 7.78
N PRO A 12 7.63 -13.89 7.22
CA PRO A 12 8.25 -12.57 7.06
C PRO A 12 7.46 -11.55 6.24
N THR A 13 6.80 -11.99 5.17
CA THR A 13 5.99 -11.11 4.32
C THR A 13 4.72 -10.64 5.03
N GLN A 14 4.11 -11.53 5.82
CA GLN A 14 2.93 -11.20 6.62
C GLN A 14 3.31 -10.30 7.79
N LEU A 15 4.50 -10.48 8.36
CA LEU A 15 5.05 -9.66 9.43
C LEU A 15 5.24 -8.21 9.00
N ALA A 16 5.76 -7.98 7.80
CA ALA A 16 5.89 -6.64 7.24
C ALA A 16 4.52 -5.95 7.13
N VAL A 17 3.54 -6.63 6.52
CA VAL A 17 2.18 -6.09 6.35
C VAL A 17 1.49 -5.85 7.70
N TRP A 18 1.65 -6.77 8.64
CA TRP A 18 1.11 -6.63 10.00
C TRP A 18 1.72 -5.42 10.71
N LEU A 19 3.03 -5.22 10.60
CA LEU A 19 3.71 -4.08 11.22
C LEU A 19 3.27 -2.75 10.60
N GLU A 20 3.07 -2.69 9.27
CA GLU A 20 2.51 -1.52 8.59
C GLU A 20 1.12 -1.15 9.12
N GLN A 21 0.26 -2.14 9.37
CA GLN A 21 -1.07 -1.91 9.96
C GLN A 21 -0.98 -1.39 11.40
N LYS A 22 0.00 -1.86 12.18
CA LYS A 22 0.26 -1.37 13.54
C LYS A 22 0.83 0.05 13.53
N LEU A 23 1.70 0.39 12.57
CA LEU A 23 2.18 1.76 12.37
C LEU A 23 1.05 2.74 12.00
N ALA A 24 -0.01 2.28 11.36
CA ALA A 24 -1.20 3.08 11.09
C ALA A 24 -2.17 3.19 12.28
N ALA A 25 -2.01 2.35 13.30
CA ALA A 25 -2.88 2.40 14.48
C ALA A 25 -2.48 3.56 15.40
N PRO A 26 -3.46 4.23 16.03
CA PRO A 26 -3.19 5.34 16.95
C PRO A 26 -2.51 4.92 18.26
N ASP A 27 -2.49 3.62 18.59
CA ASP A 27 -1.98 3.08 19.84
C ASP A 27 -0.71 2.24 19.62
N LEU A 28 0.24 2.77 18.85
CA LEU A 28 1.53 2.11 18.62
C LEU A 28 2.34 2.00 19.92
N THR A 29 2.18 2.95 20.85
CA THR A 29 2.89 2.96 22.14
C THR A 29 2.64 1.68 22.94
N ALA A 30 1.40 1.20 23.01
CA ALA A 30 1.08 -0.05 23.70
C ALA A 30 1.85 -1.25 23.12
N LEU A 31 1.95 -1.34 21.79
CA LEU A 31 2.73 -2.38 21.13
C LEU A 31 4.24 -2.24 21.43
N THR A 32 4.77 -1.01 21.43
CA THR A 32 6.19 -0.80 21.75
C THR A 32 6.53 -1.19 23.18
N ASP A 33 5.63 -0.96 24.14
CA ASP A 33 5.78 -1.38 25.53
C ASP A 33 5.75 -2.91 25.66
N GLU A 34 4.81 -3.58 24.97
CA GLU A 34 4.73 -5.04 24.90
C GLU A 34 6.00 -5.66 24.34
N LEU A 35 6.47 -5.17 23.18
CA LEU A 35 7.70 -5.66 22.54
C LEU A 35 8.94 -5.40 23.40
N SER A 36 8.99 -4.24 24.06
CA SER A 36 10.09 -3.89 24.97
C SER A 36 10.17 -4.83 26.17
N ALA A 37 9.04 -5.33 26.67
CA ALA A 37 9.00 -6.29 27.77
C ALA A 37 9.67 -7.64 27.44
N PHE A 38 9.69 -8.04 26.16
CA PHE A 38 10.38 -9.25 25.69
C PHE A 38 11.88 -9.04 25.47
N ARG A 39 12.34 -7.80 25.37
CA ARG A 39 13.75 -7.48 25.16
C ARG A 39 14.51 -7.57 26.48
N LYS A 40 15.67 -8.22 26.46
CA LYS A 40 16.61 -8.11 27.58
C LYS A 40 17.13 -6.67 27.62
N PRO A 41 17.15 -5.99 28.79
CA PRO A 41 17.73 -4.66 28.90
C PRO A 41 19.19 -4.72 28.44
N SER A 42 19.42 -4.19 27.25
CA SER A 42 20.72 -4.15 26.60
C SER A 42 21.35 -2.82 26.98
N ARG A 43 22.63 -2.82 27.38
CA ARG A 43 23.35 -1.58 27.79
C ARG A 43 23.67 -0.63 26.62
N GLY A 44 23.33 -1.00 25.39
CA GLY A 44 23.56 -0.20 24.19
C GLY A 44 22.39 0.74 23.93
N GLU A 45 22.70 1.98 23.56
CA GLU A 45 21.74 2.93 23.01
C GLU A 45 21.13 2.38 21.71
N ALA A 46 19.86 2.68 21.47
CA ALA A 46 19.16 2.22 20.27
C ALA A 46 19.79 2.86 19.03
N PRO A 47 20.19 2.07 18.00
CA PRO A 47 20.68 2.62 16.74
C PRO A 47 19.66 3.59 16.14
N GLU A 48 20.13 4.58 15.40
CA GLU A 48 19.22 5.53 14.74
C GLU A 48 18.36 4.81 13.68
N LEU A 49 17.14 5.29 13.45
CA LEU A 49 16.23 4.70 12.47
C LEU A 49 16.86 4.61 11.07
N ARG A 50 17.63 5.64 10.67
CA ARG A 50 18.36 5.67 9.39
C ARG A 50 19.36 4.52 9.29
N GLU A 51 20.05 4.18 10.38
CA GLU A 51 21.01 3.07 10.40
C GLU A 51 20.29 1.71 10.35
N LEU A 52 19.11 1.61 10.98
CA LEU A 52 18.30 0.38 10.96
C LEU A 52 17.73 0.08 9.56
N LEU A 53 17.27 1.10 8.85
CA LEU A 53 16.71 0.98 7.50
C LEU A 53 17.81 0.90 6.43
N GLY A 54 18.91 1.65 6.61
CA GLY A 54 20.02 1.71 5.66
C GLY A 54 19.55 2.17 4.27
N GLU A 55 19.99 1.46 3.23
CA GLU A 55 19.64 1.73 1.83
C GLU A 55 18.13 1.54 1.51
N TRP A 56 17.39 0.86 2.38
CA TRP A 56 15.98 0.56 2.18
C TRP A 56 15.06 1.69 2.59
N GLN A 57 15.59 2.76 3.21
CA GLN A 57 14.76 3.86 3.72
C GLN A 57 13.87 4.47 2.63
N GLU A 58 14.41 4.80 1.46
CA GLU A 58 13.62 5.41 0.38
C GLU A 58 12.53 4.48 -0.17
N LEU A 59 12.84 3.19 -0.31
CA LEU A 59 11.87 2.17 -0.73
C LEU A 59 10.77 1.95 0.32
N VAL A 60 11.14 1.90 1.61
CA VAL A 60 10.16 1.79 2.70
C VAL A 60 9.25 3.01 2.73
N MET A 61 9.79 4.21 2.55
CA MET A 61 9.01 5.46 2.56
C MET A 61 8.08 5.59 1.35
N SER A 62 8.43 4.99 0.20
CA SER A 62 7.62 5.07 -1.03
C SER A 62 6.60 3.94 -1.17
N ASP A 63 7.00 2.71 -0.83
CA ASP A 63 6.28 1.48 -1.17
C ASP A 63 6.00 0.53 0.03
N GLY A 64 6.44 0.90 1.23
CA GLY A 64 6.17 0.14 2.46
C GLY A 64 7.29 -0.81 2.90
N LEU A 65 7.13 -1.34 4.11
CA LEU A 65 8.03 -2.33 4.73
C LEU A 65 8.09 -3.65 3.96
N LYS A 66 7.06 -3.99 3.17
CA LYS A 66 7.08 -5.19 2.31
C LYS A 66 8.25 -5.23 1.31
N GLN A 67 8.83 -4.07 0.97
CA GLN A 67 9.99 -3.99 0.07
C GLN A 67 11.31 -4.21 0.79
N ALA A 68 11.33 -4.07 2.12
CA ALA A 68 12.53 -4.27 2.90
C ALA A 68 12.81 -5.78 3.08
N PRO A 69 14.08 -6.19 3.11
CA PRO A 69 14.46 -7.54 3.48
C PRO A 69 13.90 -7.92 4.87
N PRO A 70 13.51 -9.20 5.08
CA PRO A 70 13.03 -9.71 6.37
C PRO A 70 13.88 -9.32 7.58
N GLU A 71 15.19 -9.22 7.39
CA GLU A 71 16.18 -8.88 8.38
C GLU A 71 16.04 -7.44 8.84
N VAL A 72 15.65 -6.52 7.95
CA VAL A 72 15.37 -5.12 8.29
C VAL A 72 14.14 -5.04 9.19
N VAL A 73 13.05 -5.72 8.81
CA VAL A 73 11.81 -5.75 9.61
C VAL A 73 12.06 -6.37 10.98
N ARG A 74 12.83 -7.46 11.05
CA ARG A 74 13.23 -8.08 12.32
C ARG A 74 14.09 -7.15 13.17
N ARG A 75 15.03 -6.41 12.56
CA ARG A 75 15.84 -5.41 13.28
C ARG A 75 15.00 -4.29 13.87
N LEU A 76 13.97 -3.82 13.16
CA LEU A 76 13.04 -2.83 13.71
C LEU A 76 12.28 -3.37 14.93
N LEU A 77 11.83 -4.62 14.89
CA LEU A 77 11.15 -5.25 16.04
C LEU A 77 12.06 -5.50 17.25
N LEU A 78 13.39 -5.59 17.04
CA LEU A 78 14.36 -5.64 18.14
C LEU A 78 14.54 -4.28 18.84
N TRP A 79 14.19 -3.19 18.16
CA TRP A 79 14.28 -1.81 18.66
C TRP A 79 12.90 -1.14 18.58
N PRO A 80 11.91 -1.62 19.36
CA PRO A 80 10.52 -1.16 19.29
C PRO A 80 10.38 0.35 19.52
N GLU A 81 11.27 0.97 20.29
CA GLU A 81 11.31 2.44 20.46
C GLU A 81 11.46 3.20 19.14
N ARG A 82 12.12 2.60 18.13
CA ARG A 82 12.29 3.19 16.79
C ARG A 82 11.08 3.03 15.89
N LEU A 83 10.07 2.26 16.30
CA LEU A 83 8.80 2.18 15.56
C LEU A 83 8.02 3.49 15.65
N LEU A 84 8.12 4.21 16.79
CA LEU A 84 7.51 5.54 16.94
C LEU A 84 8.19 6.56 16.03
N ASP A 85 9.53 6.54 15.96
CA ASP A 85 10.29 7.39 15.03
C ASP A 85 9.91 7.09 13.57
N LEU A 86 9.72 5.81 13.23
CA LEU A 86 9.28 5.39 11.90
C LEU A 86 7.87 5.87 11.61
N GLN A 87 6.95 5.76 12.56
CA GLN A 87 5.60 6.27 12.45
C GLN A 87 5.61 7.79 12.21
N GLU A 88 6.37 8.55 13.00
CA GLU A 88 6.52 10.00 12.80
C GLU A 88 7.06 10.33 11.40
N LEU A 89 8.12 9.64 10.97
CA LEU A 89 8.71 9.85 9.64
C LEU A 89 7.71 9.56 8.52
N VAL A 90 6.94 8.48 8.66
CA VAL A 90 5.88 8.07 7.75
C VAL A 90 4.72 9.09 7.72
N TYR A 91 4.33 9.67 8.87
CA TYR A 91 3.33 10.75 8.90
C TYR A 91 3.84 12.06 8.29
N GLN A 92 5.13 12.37 8.42
CA GLN A 92 5.71 13.63 7.92
C GLN A 92 6.04 13.58 6.42
N GLY A 93 6.45 12.42 5.91
CA GLY A 93 7.00 12.30 4.56
C GLY A 93 6.77 10.96 3.88
N GLY A 94 5.80 10.16 4.37
CA GLY A 94 5.35 8.96 3.69
C GLY A 94 4.78 9.27 2.31
N GLY A 95 5.05 8.42 1.32
CA GLY A 95 4.44 8.51 0.01
C GLY A 95 2.97 8.04 0.00
N ARG A 96 2.36 8.05 -1.19
CA ARG A 96 0.97 7.60 -1.43
C ARG A 96 0.65 6.20 -0.93
N TYR A 97 1.65 5.35 -0.77
CA TYR A 97 1.48 4.06 -0.13
C TYR A 97 0.99 4.24 1.31
N TRP A 98 1.74 5.01 2.10
CA TRP A 98 1.44 5.26 3.50
C TRP A 98 0.18 6.08 3.67
N ASP A 99 -0.13 7.04 2.79
CA ASP A 99 -1.40 7.76 2.87
C ASP A 99 -2.62 6.82 2.83
N ARG A 100 -2.53 5.73 2.04
CA ARG A 100 -3.57 4.68 2.01
C ARG A 100 -3.56 3.81 3.25
N VAL A 101 -2.38 3.38 3.69
CA VAL A 101 -2.23 2.50 4.87
C VAL A 101 -2.69 3.21 6.15
N LEU A 102 -2.33 4.48 6.31
CA LEU A 102 -2.75 5.35 7.41
C LEU A 102 -4.21 5.82 7.30
N GLY A 103 -4.87 5.54 6.17
CA GLY A 103 -6.22 6.02 5.89
C GLY A 103 -6.32 7.53 5.70
N LEU A 104 -5.22 8.26 5.57
CA LEU A 104 -5.15 9.71 5.36
C LEU A 104 -5.65 10.14 3.98
N ALA A 105 -5.59 9.24 2.99
CA ALA A 105 -6.14 9.44 1.65
C ALA A 105 -7.62 9.01 1.51
N SER A 106 -8.28 8.57 2.59
CA SER A 106 -9.68 8.14 2.52
C SER A 106 -10.61 9.35 2.58
N ASP A 107 -11.66 9.35 1.73
CA ASP A 107 -12.77 10.31 1.81
C ASP A 107 -13.29 10.35 3.27
N PRO A 108 -13.37 11.53 3.93
CA PRO A 108 -13.95 11.67 5.25
C PRO A 108 -15.30 10.99 5.40
N ALA A 109 -16.09 10.89 4.32
CA ALA A 109 -17.37 10.19 4.31
C ALA A 109 -17.22 8.68 4.47
N GLU A 110 -16.13 8.07 3.96
CA GLU A 110 -15.84 6.65 4.09
C GLU A 110 -15.35 6.30 5.50
N ILE A 111 -14.49 7.14 6.08
CA ILE A 111 -14.07 7.03 7.50
C ILE A 111 -15.28 7.14 8.43
N VAL A 112 -16.18 8.10 8.19
CA VAL A 112 -17.41 8.27 8.98
C VAL A 112 -18.37 7.08 8.80
N ARG A 113 -18.42 6.48 7.61
CA ARG A 113 -19.27 5.33 7.30
C ARG A 113 -18.77 4.05 7.99
N ASP A 114 -17.47 3.78 7.95
CA ASP A 114 -16.86 2.66 8.67
C ASP A 114 -16.99 2.85 10.20
N SER A 115 -16.74 4.07 10.69
CA SER A 115 -16.94 4.43 12.09
C SER A 115 -18.39 4.19 12.53
N ARG A 116 -19.39 4.60 11.72
CA ARG A 116 -20.82 4.34 11.99
C ARG A 116 -21.17 2.86 11.94
N GLN A 117 -20.61 2.09 11.01
CA GLN A 117 -20.82 0.65 10.94
C GLN A 117 -20.27 -0.04 12.19
N ARG A 118 -19.04 0.30 12.62
CA ARG A 118 -18.44 -0.22 13.86
C ARG A 118 -19.24 0.17 15.10
N LEU A 119 -19.68 1.44 15.19
CA LEU A 119 -20.52 1.89 16.29
C LEU A 119 -21.88 1.18 16.30
N SER A 120 -22.48 0.95 15.13
CA SER A 120 -23.77 0.26 15.03
C SER A 120 -23.67 -1.22 15.41
N ALA A 121 -22.54 -1.88 15.13
CA ALA A 121 -22.28 -3.25 15.56
C ALA A 121 -22.08 -3.37 17.07
N VAL A 122 -21.61 -2.31 17.73
CA VAL A 122 -21.40 -2.26 19.19
C VAL A 122 -22.65 -1.80 19.94
N LEU A 123 -23.43 -0.88 19.36
CA LEU A 123 -24.59 -0.25 20.01
C LEU A 123 -25.92 -0.96 19.74
N LEU A 124 -26.01 -1.78 18.68
CA LEU A 124 -27.20 -2.60 18.43
C LEU A 124 -26.96 -4.00 18.99
N PRO A 125 -27.56 -4.37 20.13
CA PRO A 125 -27.58 -5.76 20.52
C PRO A 125 -28.35 -6.52 19.45
N ALA A 126 -27.65 -7.41 18.74
CA ALA A 126 -28.30 -8.41 17.90
C ALA A 126 -29.33 -9.13 18.75
N ALA A 127 -30.62 -8.85 18.49
CA ALA A 127 -31.73 -9.49 19.16
C ALA A 127 -31.67 -10.99 18.85
N ARG A 128 -31.10 -11.76 19.79
CA ARG A 128 -31.24 -13.22 19.77
C ARG A 128 -32.62 -13.55 20.36
N PRO A 129 -33.42 -14.40 19.69
CA PRO A 129 -34.67 -14.87 20.23
C PRO A 129 -34.42 -15.71 21.48
N THR A 130 -35.10 -15.34 22.55
CA THR A 130 -35.16 -16.03 23.84
C THR A 130 -36.00 -17.30 23.71
N THR A 131 -35.38 -18.46 23.91
CA THR A 131 -36.07 -19.66 24.40
C THR A 131 -35.68 -19.89 25.86
N PRO A 132 -36.65 -19.93 26.81
CA PRO A 132 -36.37 -20.20 28.21
C PRO A 132 -36.23 -21.72 28.43
N LYS A 133 -35.14 -22.15 29.08
CA LYS A 133 -35.16 -23.39 29.87
C LYS A 133 -34.52 -23.14 31.22
N GLU A 134 -35.44 -23.03 32.17
CA GLU A 134 -35.29 -23.12 33.60
C GLU A 134 -34.58 -24.41 34.02
N GLN A 135 -33.54 -24.28 34.85
CA GLN A 135 -33.25 -25.19 35.96
C GLN A 135 -32.18 -24.58 36.87
N ALA A 136 -32.59 -24.34 38.11
CA ALA A 136 -31.78 -23.87 39.23
C ALA A 136 -31.19 -25.07 40.01
N PRO A 137 -30.58 -24.89 41.19
CA PRO A 137 -29.15 -25.10 41.42
C PRO A 137 -28.87 -26.36 42.27
N THR A 138 -27.61 -26.81 42.32
CA THR A 138 -27.18 -27.75 43.38
C THR A 138 -25.78 -27.39 43.88
N VAL A 139 -25.67 -27.34 45.19
CA VAL A 139 -24.57 -26.84 46.00
C VAL A 139 -23.47 -27.90 46.19
N LEU A 140 -22.24 -27.41 46.38
CA LEU A 140 -20.94 -28.03 46.70
C LEU A 140 -20.94 -29.31 47.59
N PRO A 141 -19.85 -30.09 47.57
CA PRO A 141 -18.85 -29.88 48.63
C PRO A 141 -17.38 -29.89 48.17
N MET A 142 -16.56 -29.20 48.96
CA MET A 142 -15.09 -29.21 48.95
C MET A 142 -14.50 -30.60 49.21
N ARG A 143 -13.34 -30.87 48.60
CA ARG A 143 -12.27 -31.65 49.25
C ARG A 143 -10.88 -31.19 48.77
N ARG A 144 -10.03 -30.80 49.72
CA ARG A 144 -8.60 -30.54 49.52
C ARG A 144 -7.78 -31.83 49.65
N LEU A 145 -6.52 -31.71 49.18
CA LEU A 145 -5.28 -32.43 49.52
C LEU A 145 -4.83 -33.60 48.62
N SER A 146 -3.82 -33.27 47.80
CA SER A 146 -2.43 -33.74 47.95
C SER A 146 -1.80 -34.61 46.85
N SER A 147 -0.56 -34.24 46.54
CA SER A 147 0.60 -35.09 46.23
C SER A 147 0.81 -35.63 44.82
N ARG A 148 1.84 -35.03 44.18
CA ARG A 148 3.00 -35.65 43.50
C ARG A 148 2.89 -37.05 42.87
N ARG A 149 3.52 -37.11 41.69
CA ARG A 149 4.00 -38.26 40.89
C ARG A 149 2.93 -39.00 40.08
N ARG A 150 2.99 -38.82 38.76
CA ARG A 150 3.73 -39.75 37.90
C ARG A 150 4.07 -39.14 36.55
N LEU A 151 5.33 -39.36 36.21
CA LEU A 151 6.01 -39.04 34.97
C LEU A 151 5.81 -40.21 34.00
N GLY A 152 5.56 -39.90 32.73
CA GLY A 152 5.93 -40.75 31.61
C GLY A 152 4.79 -41.53 30.94
N TRP A 153 4.97 -41.71 29.63
CA TRP A 153 4.25 -42.56 28.68
C TRP A 153 3.06 -41.94 27.93
N ALA A 154 3.37 -41.25 26.83
CA ALA A 154 2.71 -41.45 25.53
C ALA A 154 3.42 -40.65 24.40
N MET A 155 4.65 -41.04 24.05
CA MET A 155 5.15 -40.81 22.68
C MET A 155 4.63 -41.96 21.82
N GLY A 156 3.79 -41.66 20.82
CA GLY A 156 3.30 -42.70 19.90
C GLY A 156 2.20 -42.33 18.92
N LEU A 157 1.62 -41.12 18.93
CA LEU A 157 0.48 -40.77 18.04
C LEU A 157 0.70 -39.57 17.11
N VAL A 158 1.86 -38.92 17.12
CA VAL A 158 2.06 -37.67 16.35
C VAL A 158 2.46 -37.90 14.88
N ALA A 159 3.04 -39.06 14.53
CA ALA A 159 3.58 -39.28 13.19
C ALA A 159 2.53 -39.53 12.09
N ALA A 160 1.37 -40.11 12.42
CA ALA A 160 0.35 -40.46 11.40
C ALA A 160 -0.49 -39.24 10.96
N ALA A 161 -0.68 -38.25 11.84
CA ALA A 161 -1.46 -37.05 11.53
C ALA A 161 -0.73 -36.11 10.55
N ALA A 162 0.59 -35.99 10.66
CA ALA A 162 1.39 -35.14 9.77
C ALA A 162 1.37 -35.63 8.31
N ALA A 163 1.39 -36.95 8.10
CA ALA A 163 1.33 -37.53 6.76
C ALA A 163 -0.03 -37.31 6.08
N LEU A 164 -1.14 -37.39 6.84
CA LEU A 164 -2.48 -37.13 6.31
C LEU A 164 -2.70 -35.65 5.99
N ILE A 165 -2.16 -34.73 6.80
CA ILE A 165 -2.21 -33.29 6.53
C ILE A 165 -1.42 -32.94 5.27
N ALA A 166 -0.22 -33.48 5.08
CA ALA A 166 0.59 -33.23 3.89
C ALA A 166 -0.10 -33.73 2.60
N VAL A 167 -0.76 -34.89 2.64
CA VAL A 167 -1.51 -35.42 1.49
C VAL A 167 -2.75 -34.57 1.20
N LEU A 168 -3.49 -34.13 2.23
CA LEU A 168 -4.65 -33.24 2.08
C LEU A 168 -4.26 -31.87 1.51
N VAL A 169 -3.18 -31.27 2.00
CA VAL A 169 -2.66 -30.00 1.46
C VAL A 169 -2.25 -30.17 0.00
N SER A 170 -1.54 -31.24 -0.37
CA SER A 170 -1.14 -31.44 -1.78
C SER A 170 -2.30 -31.69 -2.75
N ARG A 171 -3.40 -32.26 -2.25
CA ARG A 171 -4.59 -32.61 -3.05
C ARG A 171 -5.58 -31.46 -3.19
N TYR A 172 -5.68 -30.60 -2.17
CA TYR A 172 -6.65 -29.48 -2.14
C TYR A 172 -6.02 -28.11 -2.38
N PHE A 173 -4.71 -27.96 -2.16
CA PHE A 173 -3.93 -26.76 -2.49
C PHE A 173 -2.95 -27.04 -3.63
N GLN A 174 -3.45 -27.54 -4.77
CA GLN A 174 -2.68 -27.39 -5.99
C GLN A 174 -2.60 -25.89 -6.30
N PRO A 175 -1.40 -25.28 -6.38
CA PRO A 175 -1.28 -23.92 -6.83
C PRO A 175 -1.86 -23.87 -8.25
N ALA A 176 -2.87 -23.02 -8.44
CA ALA A 176 -3.39 -22.77 -9.77
C ALA A 176 -2.20 -22.42 -10.68
N PRO A 177 -2.10 -22.98 -11.90
CA PRO A 177 -1.08 -22.56 -12.84
C PRO A 177 -1.18 -21.05 -12.97
N ILE A 178 -0.08 -20.36 -12.71
CA ILE A 178 0.05 -18.91 -12.87
C ILE A 178 -0.30 -18.64 -14.33
N GLN A 179 -1.55 -18.28 -14.60
CA GLN A 179 -1.92 -17.74 -15.89
C GLN A 179 -1.15 -16.42 -15.97
N PRO A 180 -0.29 -16.21 -16.98
CA PRO A 180 0.26 -14.90 -17.21
C PRO A 180 -0.94 -13.97 -17.39
N MET A 181 -1.14 -13.06 -16.45
CA MET A 181 -2.14 -12.02 -16.63
C MET A 181 -1.88 -11.39 -18.00
N PRO A 182 -2.91 -11.23 -18.86
CA PRO A 182 -2.71 -10.50 -20.09
C PRO A 182 -2.12 -9.15 -19.69
N ALA A 183 -0.97 -8.79 -20.29
CA ALA A 183 -0.39 -7.48 -20.09
C ALA A 183 -1.53 -6.48 -20.28
N GLU A 184 -1.92 -5.79 -19.19
CA GLU A 184 -2.85 -4.67 -19.31
C GLU A 184 -2.31 -3.83 -20.45
N VAL A 185 -3.15 -3.55 -21.45
CA VAL A 185 -2.75 -2.78 -22.62
C VAL A 185 -2.27 -1.43 -22.11
N ALA A 186 -0.97 -1.30 -21.94
CA ALA A 186 -0.36 -0.11 -21.42
C ALA A 186 -0.75 1.04 -22.35
N TRP A 187 -1.18 2.16 -21.76
CA TRP A 187 -1.74 3.27 -22.51
C TRP A 187 -0.93 4.55 -22.29
N GLY A 188 -0.86 5.40 -23.32
CA GLY A 188 -0.15 6.67 -23.31
C GLY A 188 1.33 6.50 -22.94
N TRP A 189 1.81 7.29 -21.98
CA TRP A 189 3.21 7.27 -21.54
C TRP A 189 3.63 6.02 -20.78
N ASN A 190 2.69 5.16 -20.39
CA ASN A 190 3.02 3.88 -19.75
C ASN A 190 3.40 2.79 -20.75
N LYS A 191 3.23 3.03 -22.06
CA LYS A 191 3.60 2.07 -23.10
C LYS A 191 5.11 1.82 -23.09
N PRO A 192 5.55 0.56 -23.21
CA PRO A 192 6.95 0.24 -23.40
C PRO A 192 7.52 1.02 -24.59
N GLY A 193 8.66 1.68 -24.39
CA GLY A 193 9.37 2.41 -25.44
C GLY A 193 8.90 3.85 -25.68
N VAL A 194 7.79 4.33 -25.09
CA VAL A 194 7.37 5.73 -25.24
C VAL A 194 8.31 6.71 -24.54
N LEU A 195 8.82 6.32 -23.37
CA LEU A 195 9.78 7.09 -22.59
C LEU A 195 11.24 6.74 -22.91
N ALA A 196 11.48 5.82 -23.85
CA ALA A 196 12.83 5.50 -24.27
C ALA A 196 13.46 6.71 -24.98
N SER A 197 14.77 6.85 -24.87
CA SER A 197 15.53 7.89 -25.57
C SER A 197 15.27 7.84 -27.07
N ALA A 198 14.87 8.97 -27.65
CA ALA A 198 14.77 9.15 -29.10
C ALA A 198 16.06 9.74 -29.68
N ASP A 199 16.19 9.71 -31.00
CA ASP A 199 17.40 10.18 -31.71
C ASP A 199 17.62 11.71 -31.59
N SER A 200 16.57 12.49 -31.26
CA SER A 200 16.65 13.94 -31.09
C SER A 200 15.62 14.48 -30.08
N ALA A 201 15.87 15.67 -29.53
CA ALA A 201 14.93 16.36 -28.63
C ALA A 201 13.55 16.62 -29.28
N PRO A 202 13.45 17.15 -30.52
CA PRO A 202 12.16 17.32 -31.19
C PRO A 202 11.42 15.99 -31.39
N ALA A 203 12.13 14.92 -31.77
CA ALA A 203 11.52 13.60 -31.94
C ALA A 203 10.97 13.06 -30.62
N TYR A 204 11.73 13.20 -29.53
CA TYR A 204 11.31 12.79 -28.19
C TYR A 204 10.05 13.53 -27.73
N LEU A 205 10.02 14.87 -27.83
CA LEU A 205 8.88 15.68 -27.42
C LEU A 205 7.62 15.41 -28.26
N ASN A 206 7.77 15.21 -29.57
CA ASN A 206 6.66 14.84 -30.45
C ASN A 206 6.13 13.43 -30.16
N GLN A 207 7.01 12.49 -29.78
CA GLN A 207 6.60 11.15 -29.35
C GLN A 207 5.75 11.21 -28.07
N LEU A 208 6.16 12.00 -27.08
CA LEU A 208 5.38 12.23 -25.87
C LEU A 208 4.03 12.88 -26.18
N ALA A 209 3.99 13.89 -27.05
CA ALA A 209 2.75 14.54 -27.47
C ALA A 209 1.79 13.56 -28.14
N LYS A 210 2.30 12.75 -29.08
CA LYS A 210 1.52 11.71 -29.77
C LYS A 210 0.95 10.69 -28.79
N ALA A 211 1.74 10.24 -27.82
CA ALA A 211 1.28 9.29 -26.82
C ALA A 211 0.22 9.89 -25.88
N ALA A 212 0.28 11.21 -25.60
CA ALA A 212 -0.77 11.89 -24.84
C ALA A 212 -2.09 11.99 -25.62
N ASP A 213 -2.02 12.25 -26.93
CA ASP A 213 -3.19 12.37 -27.80
C ASP A 213 -4.00 11.08 -27.96
N GLU A 214 -3.43 9.92 -27.60
CA GLU A 214 -4.18 8.66 -27.52
C GLU A 214 -5.38 8.73 -26.55
N TRP A 215 -5.49 9.82 -25.78
CA TRP A 215 -6.64 10.13 -24.93
C TRP A 215 -7.90 10.28 -25.78
N PHE A 216 -7.78 10.86 -26.97
CA PHE A 216 -8.90 11.16 -27.86
C PHE A 216 -9.27 9.99 -28.77
N ASP A 217 -8.41 8.99 -28.94
CA ASP A 217 -8.66 7.82 -29.81
C ASP A 217 -9.83 6.95 -29.29
N ALA A 218 -10.02 6.90 -27.97
CA ALA A 218 -11.12 6.19 -27.34
C ALA A 218 -11.56 6.93 -26.06
N LYS A 219 -12.46 7.90 -26.22
CA LYS A 219 -12.94 8.74 -25.13
C LYS A 219 -13.68 7.90 -24.07
N PRO A 220 -13.19 7.83 -22.82
CA PRO A 220 -13.87 7.09 -21.76
C PRO A 220 -15.24 7.71 -21.47
N LYS A 221 -16.25 6.87 -21.25
CA LYS A 221 -17.66 7.29 -21.11
C LYS A 221 -18.19 7.22 -19.68
N ASP A 222 -17.82 6.18 -18.94
CA ASP A 222 -18.23 6.01 -17.55
C ASP A 222 -17.17 6.51 -16.57
N ALA A 223 -17.59 6.78 -15.34
CA ALA A 223 -16.73 7.33 -14.28
C ALA A 223 -15.47 6.50 -14.04
N ALA A 224 -15.60 5.17 -14.03
CA ALA A 224 -14.50 4.27 -13.75
C ALA A 224 -13.45 4.29 -14.88
N ALA A 225 -13.90 4.33 -16.13
CA ALA A 225 -13.02 4.44 -17.29
C ALA A 225 -12.28 5.79 -17.31
N VAL A 226 -12.96 6.89 -17.00
CA VAL A 226 -12.32 8.22 -16.92
C VAL A 226 -11.29 8.24 -15.79
N ALA A 227 -11.66 7.79 -14.60
CA ALA A 227 -10.78 7.74 -13.43
C ALA A 227 -9.55 6.85 -13.68
N LYS A 228 -9.74 5.68 -14.30
CA LYS A 228 -8.64 4.79 -14.70
C LYS A 228 -7.67 5.51 -15.62
N ARG A 229 -8.19 6.18 -16.66
CA ARG A 229 -7.38 6.88 -17.67
C ARG A 229 -6.59 8.06 -17.07
N LEU A 230 -7.21 8.84 -16.19
CA LEU A 230 -6.53 9.93 -15.46
C LEU A 230 -5.42 9.38 -14.56
N THR A 231 -5.67 8.26 -13.87
CA THR A 231 -4.66 7.58 -13.05
C THR A 231 -3.48 7.07 -13.89
N GLU A 232 -3.75 6.49 -15.05
CA GLU A 232 -2.71 6.08 -16.00
C GLU A 232 -1.88 7.28 -16.47
N PHE A 233 -2.51 8.40 -16.80
CA PHE A 233 -1.79 9.62 -17.16
C PHE A 233 -0.90 10.11 -16.01
N ARG A 234 -1.43 10.15 -14.79
CA ARG A 234 -0.70 10.55 -13.58
C ARG A 234 0.51 9.67 -13.32
N ARG A 235 0.38 8.35 -13.53
CA ARG A 235 1.49 7.40 -13.47
C ARG A 235 2.53 7.66 -14.55
N GLY A 236 2.09 7.98 -15.77
CA GLY A 236 2.95 8.37 -16.88
C GLY A 236 3.81 9.58 -16.53
N CYS A 237 3.23 10.60 -15.89
CA CYS A 237 3.99 11.75 -15.38
C CYS A 237 5.09 11.34 -14.39
N THR A 238 4.77 10.45 -13.44
CA THR A 238 5.77 9.93 -12.48
C THR A 238 6.88 9.16 -13.19
N ALA A 239 6.53 8.28 -14.14
CA ALA A 239 7.50 7.53 -14.92
C ALA A 239 8.41 8.47 -15.73
N LEU A 240 7.84 9.52 -16.33
CA LEU A 240 8.60 10.53 -17.06
C LEU A 240 9.58 11.27 -16.14
N LEU A 241 9.20 11.59 -14.90
CA LEU A 241 10.07 12.25 -13.92
C LEU A 241 11.26 11.38 -13.48
N LEU A 242 11.08 10.06 -13.46
CA LEU A 242 12.12 9.09 -13.07
C LEU A 242 12.97 8.59 -14.24
N ALA A 243 12.50 8.76 -15.48
CA ALA A 243 13.23 8.30 -16.67
C ALA A 243 14.48 9.15 -16.96
N GLU A 244 15.52 8.52 -17.51
CA GLU A 244 16.67 9.23 -18.08
C GLU A 244 16.30 9.86 -19.43
N ARG A 245 16.21 11.20 -19.48
CA ARG A 245 15.72 11.96 -20.64
C ARG A 245 16.87 12.43 -21.54
N ARG A 246 17.68 11.48 -21.99
CA ARG A 246 18.98 11.71 -22.64
C ARG A 246 19.01 12.64 -23.88
N PRO A 247 17.98 12.77 -24.74
CA PRO A 247 18.09 13.70 -25.87
C PRO A 247 17.79 15.16 -25.50
N LEU A 248 17.29 15.46 -24.30
CA LEU A 248 16.92 16.81 -23.91
C LEU A 248 18.11 17.58 -23.34
N SER A 249 18.16 18.89 -23.64
CA SER A 249 19.05 19.82 -22.94
C SER A 249 18.64 19.97 -21.47
N GLU A 250 19.55 20.42 -20.60
CA GLU A 250 19.22 20.67 -19.19
C GLU A 250 18.05 21.66 -19.01
N GLU A 251 17.97 22.68 -19.89
CA GLU A 251 16.87 23.63 -19.90
C GLU A 251 15.53 22.97 -20.24
N ASP A 252 15.52 22.12 -21.27
CA ASP A 252 14.31 21.41 -21.68
C ASP A 252 13.91 20.32 -20.69
N ASP A 253 14.89 19.68 -20.06
CA ASP A 253 14.67 18.69 -19.01
C ASP A 253 13.94 19.31 -17.84
N LYS A 254 14.48 20.43 -17.32
CA LYS A 254 13.89 21.19 -16.22
C LYS A 254 12.52 21.74 -16.58
N TRP A 255 12.35 22.26 -17.80
CA TRP A 255 11.06 22.73 -18.30
C TRP A 255 10.03 21.59 -18.32
N LEU A 256 10.41 20.42 -18.83
CA LEU A 256 9.53 19.27 -18.95
C LEU A 256 9.15 18.72 -17.57
N MET A 257 10.08 18.65 -16.62
CA MET A 257 9.80 18.24 -15.25
C MET A 257 8.80 19.17 -14.57
N GLU A 258 8.98 20.48 -14.73
CA GLU A 258 8.08 21.47 -14.15
C GLU A 258 6.68 21.38 -14.77
N LYS A 259 6.60 21.25 -16.11
CA LYS A 259 5.33 21.04 -16.79
C LYS A 259 4.64 19.75 -16.39
N CYS A 260 5.39 18.66 -16.27
CA CYS A 260 4.90 17.37 -15.82
C CYS A 260 4.25 17.45 -14.43
N ARG A 261 4.85 18.19 -13.49
CA ARG A 261 4.25 18.45 -12.16
C ARG A 261 2.97 19.27 -12.24
N GLN A 262 2.96 20.34 -13.05
CA GLN A 262 1.78 21.17 -13.25
C GLN A 262 0.61 20.38 -13.83
N TRP A 263 0.87 19.57 -14.86
CA TRP A 263 -0.14 18.72 -15.49
C TRP A 263 -0.64 17.63 -14.55
N ALA A 264 0.27 16.98 -13.82
CA ALA A 264 -0.07 16.00 -12.80
C ALA A 264 -1.03 16.57 -11.74
N SER A 265 -0.79 17.80 -11.27
CA SER A 265 -1.67 18.45 -10.29
C SER A 265 -3.06 18.77 -10.86
N LYS A 266 -3.17 19.17 -12.13
CA LYS A 266 -4.47 19.39 -12.80
C LYS A 266 -5.25 18.09 -12.94
N ILE A 267 -4.58 17.02 -13.37
CA ILE A 267 -5.17 15.69 -13.50
C ILE A 267 -5.66 15.16 -12.14
N ASP A 268 -4.90 15.41 -11.07
CA ASP A 268 -5.33 15.04 -9.71
C ASP A 268 -6.63 15.81 -9.31
N GLN A 269 -6.81 17.07 -9.77
CA GLN A 269 -8.07 17.83 -9.56
C GLN A 269 -9.22 17.28 -10.40
N GLU A 270 -8.99 17.02 -11.69
CA GLU A 270 -9.98 16.45 -12.62
C GLU A 270 -10.46 15.07 -12.13
N LEU A 271 -9.56 14.26 -11.57
CA LEU A 271 -9.91 12.97 -10.95
C LEU A 271 -10.84 13.16 -9.75
N ALA A 272 -10.55 14.13 -8.87
CA ALA A 272 -11.40 14.42 -7.72
C ALA A 272 -12.81 14.86 -8.15
N GLU A 273 -12.95 15.57 -9.27
CA GLU A 273 -14.26 15.92 -9.83
C GLU A 273 -15.05 14.68 -10.28
N VAL A 274 -14.38 13.74 -10.97
CA VAL A 274 -14.98 12.47 -11.39
C VAL A 274 -15.42 11.65 -10.18
N GLU A 275 -14.58 11.58 -9.13
CA GLU A 275 -14.88 10.87 -7.88
C GLU A 275 -16.04 11.51 -7.10
N ALA A 276 -16.18 12.83 -7.18
CA ALA A 276 -17.33 13.57 -6.65
C ALA A 276 -18.63 13.39 -7.48
N GLY A 277 -18.60 12.56 -8.52
CA GLY A 277 -19.73 12.29 -9.40
C GLY A 277 -19.91 13.32 -10.53
N GLN A 278 -19.00 14.28 -10.69
CA GLN A 278 -19.00 15.28 -11.76
C GLN A 278 -18.26 14.75 -13.01
N VAL A 279 -18.66 13.56 -13.48
CA VAL A 279 -17.93 12.79 -14.51
C VAL A 279 -17.77 13.56 -15.82
N GLU A 280 -18.82 14.25 -16.28
CA GLU A 280 -18.76 15.02 -17.54
C GLU A 280 -17.79 16.18 -17.44
N LYS A 281 -17.85 16.92 -16.32
CA LYS A 281 -16.97 18.06 -16.06
C LYS A 281 -15.51 17.61 -15.97
N GLY A 282 -15.20 16.65 -15.11
CA GLY A 282 -13.82 16.19 -14.94
C GLY A 282 -13.24 15.59 -16.23
N ARG A 283 -14.07 14.98 -17.08
CA ARG A 283 -13.64 14.51 -18.41
C ARG A 283 -13.37 15.66 -19.37
N ASP A 284 -14.23 16.67 -19.42
CA ASP A 284 -14.07 17.79 -20.35
C ASP A 284 -12.89 18.71 -19.92
N ASP A 285 -12.67 18.86 -18.62
CA ASP A 285 -11.49 19.55 -18.08
C ASP A 285 -10.20 18.75 -18.40
N ALA A 286 -10.25 17.41 -18.31
CA ALA A 286 -9.16 16.55 -18.74
C ALA A 286 -8.87 16.61 -20.25
N ASP A 287 -9.91 16.63 -21.10
CA ASP A 287 -9.75 16.86 -22.54
C ASP A 287 -8.97 18.17 -22.79
N GLU A 288 -9.33 19.25 -22.08
CA GLU A 288 -8.65 20.53 -22.20
C GLU A 288 -7.19 20.47 -21.73
N THR A 289 -6.93 19.83 -20.59
CA THR A 289 -5.58 19.66 -20.05
C THR A 289 -4.69 18.86 -20.99
N VAL A 290 -5.17 17.71 -21.51
CA VAL A 290 -4.41 16.87 -22.43
C VAL A 290 -4.13 17.61 -23.73
N HIS A 291 -5.11 18.33 -24.27
CA HIS A 291 -4.93 19.13 -25.49
C HIS A 291 -3.85 20.20 -25.31
N ARG A 292 -3.90 20.97 -24.21
CA ARG A 292 -2.90 22.00 -23.91
C ARG A 292 -1.51 21.43 -23.68
N LEU A 293 -1.42 20.28 -23.02
CA LEU A 293 -0.17 19.56 -22.78
C LEU A 293 0.47 19.10 -24.09
N ALA A 294 -0.29 18.43 -24.96
CA ALA A 294 0.21 17.93 -26.23
C ALA A 294 0.65 19.10 -27.14
N ALA A 295 -0.10 20.20 -27.14
CA ALA A 295 0.27 21.43 -27.84
C ALA A 295 1.57 22.05 -27.30
N ALA A 296 1.75 22.09 -25.97
CA ALA A 296 2.96 22.63 -25.36
C ALA A 296 4.21 21.80 -25.72
N LEU A 297 4.09 20.47 -25.73
CA LEU A 297 5.16 19.57 -26.15
C LEU A 297 5.55 19.79 -27.62
N ARG A 298 4.56 19.85 -28.52
CA ARG A 298 4.79 20.13 -29.95
C ARG A 298 5.44 21.48 -30.18
N LYS A 299 4.93 22.53 -29.52
CA LYS A 299 5.52 23.87 -29.61
C LYS A 299 6.98 23.87 -29.18
N ARG A 300 7.31 23.19 -28.08
CA ARG A 300 8.70 23.08 -27.61
C ARG A 300 9.57 22.27 -28.59
N ALA A 301 9.02 21.23 -29.21
CA ALA A 301 9.69 20.48 -30.27
C ALA A 301 10.02 21.37 -31.48
N GLU A 302 9.06 22.19 -31.94
CA GLU A 302 9.26 23.13 -33.05
C GLU A 302 10.30 24.21 -32.74
N GLU A 303 10.36 24.71 -31.51
CA GLU A 303 11.39 25.65 -31.07
C GLU A 303 12.79 25.04 -31.22
N ARG A 304 12.95 23.75 -30.86
CA ARG A 304 14.22 23.03 -30.93
C ARG A 304 14.59 22.54 -32.33
N ASP A 305 13.62 22.36 -33.23
CA ASP A 305 13.88 22.02 -34.63
C ASP A 305 14.42 23.22 -35.44
N ARG A 306 14.15 24.44 -34.97
CA ARG A 306 14.62 25.69 -35.61
C ARG A 306 15.98 26.20 -35.10
N THR A 307 16.51 25.58 -34.04
CA THR A 307 17.77 25.99 -33.39
C THR A 307 18.91 25.08 -33.82
#